data_AF-A0A925LNC6-F1
#
_entry.id   AF-A0A925LNC6-F1
#
_cell.length_a   1.000
_cell.length_b   1.000
_cell.length_c   1.000
_cell.angle_alpha   90.00
_cell.angle_beta   90.00
_cell.angle_gamma   90.00
#
_symmetry.space_group_name_H-M   'P 1'
#
loop_
_entity.id
_entity.type
_entity.pdbx_description
1 polymer ?
#
loop_
_entity_poly.entity_id
_entity_poly.type
_entity_poly.pdbx_seq_one_letter_code
_entity_poly.pdbx_strand_id
1 'polypeptide(L)'
;MPKSLLINIFFIAIVLITGQAEARRCEPTPQDEIGPFYRPNAPLRSKIGSGYLLSGVVRDAMNCKSIAGARIEVWLAGPAGAYGDDWRATLYTDRSGRYRIEMNFPPAYARRPPHVHILVDIKDYAGLVTQHYPKAGQKEARFDLVLERE
;
A
#
# COMPACT_ATOMS: atom_id res chain seq x y z
N MET A 1 -82.86 3.17 -3.45
CA MET A 1 -81.88 3.76 -2.50
C MET A 1 -80.50 3.19 -2.81
N PRO A 2 -79.59 3.92 -3.48
CA PRO A 2 -78.22 3.43 -3.67
C PRO A 2 -77.36 3.84 -2.46
N LYS A 3 -76.69 2.87 -1.84
CA LYS A 3 -75.70 3.11 -0.78
C LYS A 3 -74.36 3.45 -1.43
N SER A 4 -73.91 4.68 -1.22
CA SER A 4 -72.61 5.18 -1.66
C SER A 4 -71.48 4.44 -0.95
N LEU A 5 -70.53 3.90 -1.72
CA LEU A 5 -69.31 3.27 -1.22
C LEU A 5 -68.21 4.34 -1.07
N LEU A 6 -67.80 4.63 0.17
CA LEU A 6 -66.70 5.55 0.47
C LEU A 6 -65.36 4.79 0.33
N ILE A 7 -64.50 5.24 -0.58
CA ILE A 7 -63.13 4.74 -0.75
C ILE A 7 -62.21 5.61 0.12
N ASN A 8 -61.63 5.02 1.16
CA ASN A 8 -60.57 5.65 1.96
C ASN A 8 -59.23 5.50 1.24
N ILE A 9 -58.70 6.61 0.72
CA ILE A 9 -57.38 6.66 0.10
C ILE A 9 -56.35 6.90 1.20
N PHE A 10 -55.57 5.86 1.53
CA PHE A 10 -54.41 5.97 2.42
C PHE A 10 -53.23 6.53 1.62
N PHE A 11 -52.79 7.76 1.94
CA PHE A 11 -51.56 8.33 1.39
C PHE A 11 -50.35 7.67 2.08
N ILE A 12 -49.66 6.78 1.37
CA ILE A 12 -48.35 6.25 1.80
C ILE A 12 -47.29 7.29 1.42
N ALA A 13 -46.71 7.95 2.42
CA ALA A 13 -45.54 8.80 2.22
C ALA A 13 -44.31 7.91 1.97
N ILE A 14 -43.82 7.88 0.74
CA ILE A 14 -42.57 7.21 0.38
C ILE A 14 -41.41 8.09 0.86
N VAL A 15 -40.79 7.69 1.97
CA VAL A 15 -39.53 8.30 2.45
C VAL A 15 -38.39 7.70 1.64
N LEU A 16 -37.84 8.49 0.71
CA LEU A 16 -36.61 8.13 0.00
C LEU A 16 -35.41 8.28 0.94
N ILE A 17 -35.00 7.17 1.57
CA ILE A 17 -33.74 7.12 2.31
C ILE A 17 -32.61 7.14 1.28
N THR A 18 -32.00 8.30 1.09
CA THR A 18 -30.76 8.40 0.31
C THR A 18 -29.62 7.88 1.19
N GLY A 19 -29.14 6.67 0.90
CA GLY A 19 -27.92 6.15 1.53
C GLY A 19 -26.72 6.94 1.02
N GLN A 20 -26.19 7.86 1.83
CA GLN A 20 -24.87 8.43 1.60
C GLN A 20 -23.85 7.32 1.86
N ALA A 21 -23.27 6.76 0.80
CA ALA A 21 -22.08 5.95 0.93
C ALA A 21 -20.95 6.86 1.43
N GLU A 22 -20.56 6.73 2.69
CA GLU A 22 -19.36 7.39 3.18
C GLU A 22 -18.18 7.00 2.29
N ALA A 23 -17.45 8.01 1.79
CA ALA A 23 -16.22 7.78 1.07
C ALA A 23 -15.25 7.06 2.02
N ARG A 24 -15.02 5.76 1.79
CA ARG A 24 -14.09 4.97 2.59
C ARG A 24 -12.69 5.53 2.39
N ARG A 25 -12.21 6.28 3.39
CA ARG A 25 -10.82 6.74 3.47
C ARG A 25 -9.95 5.62 4.02
N CYS A 26 -8.71 5.57 3.54
CA CYS A 26 -7.67 4.70 4.05
C CYS A 26 -6.64 5.58 4.74
N GLU A 27 -6.20 5.16 5.92
CA GLU A 27 -5.15 5.87 6.65
C GLU A 27 -3.87 5.91 5.78
N PRO A 28 -3.32 7.10 5.48
CA PRO A 28 -2.06 7.23 4.75
C PRO A 28 -0.93 6.44 5.42
N THR A 29 -0.03 5.88 4.61
CA THR A 29 1.18 5.26 5.16
C THR A 29 2.10 6.36 5.70
N PRO A 30 2.55 6.28 6.96
CA PRO A 30 3.43 7.29 7.52
C PRO A 30 4.77 7.33 6.79
N GLN A 31 5.31 8.54 6.65
CA GLN A 31 6.68 8.76 6.19
C GLN A 31 7.66 8.21 7.23
N ASP A 32 8.79 7.70 6.75
CA ASP A 32 9.93 7.26 7.56
C ASP A 32 11.23 7.70 6.87
N GLU A 33 12.36 7.48 7.52
CA GLU A 33 13.66 7.93 7.07
C GLU A 33 14.09 7.24 5.76
N ILE A 34 14.55 8.04 4.79
CA ILE A 34 15.22 7.54 3.58
C ILE A 34 16.57 6.87 3.90
N GLY A 35 17.24 7.33 4.95
CA GLY A 35 18.57 6.87 5.31
C GLY A 35 19.66 7.28 4.29
N PRO A 36 20.95 7.05 4.61
CA PRO A 36 22.05 7.56 3.82
C PRO A 36 22.40 6.70 2.60
N PHE A 37 21.76 5.54 2.43
CA PHE A 37 22.16 4.53 1.43
C PHE A 37 21.25 4.46 0.21
N TYR A 38 20.25 5.35 0.12
CA TYR A 38 19.42 5.44 -1.07
C TYR A 38 20.28 5.79 -2.29
N ARG A 39 20.05 5.07 -3.39
CA ARG A 39 20.62 5.34 -4.70
C ARG A 39 19.54 5.14 -5.75
N PRO A 40 19.31 6.15 -6.62
CA PRO A 40 18.27 6.05 -7.63
C PRO A 40 18.57 4.94 -8.65
N ASN A 41 17.56 4.58 -9.42
CA ASN A 41 17.66 3.64 -10.54
C ASN A 41 18.11 2.24 -10.08
N ALA A 42 17.40 1.68 -9.10
CA ALA A 42 17.61 0.29 -8.75
C ALA A 42 17.26 -0.63 -9.94
N PRO A 43 17.86 -1.84 -10.04
CA PRO A 43 17.53 -2.76 -11.13
C PRO A 43 16.05 -3.22 -11.08
N LEU A 44 15.39 -3.32 -12.24
CA LEU A 44 14.04 -3.88 -12.35
C LEU A 44 14.08 -5.41 -12.13
N ARG A 45 13.60 -5.86 -10.97
CA ARG A 45 13.55 -7.30 -10.61
C ARG A 45 12.65 -7.53 -9.40
N SER A 46 12.04 -8.71 -9.31
CA SER A 46 11.16 -9.10 -8.21
C SER A 46 11.82 -10.03 -7.19
N LYS A 47 13.13 -10.27 -7.32
CA LYS A 47 13.91 -11.13 -6.43
C LYS A 47 15.30 -10.54 -6.18
N ILE A 48 15.64 -10.34 -4.91
CA ILE A 48 16.93 -9.84 -4.40
C ILE A 48 17.43 -10.69 -3.23
N GLY A 49 17.12 -11.98 -3.24
CA GLY A 49 17.44 -12.91 -2.16
C GLY A 49 16.35 -13.95 -1.99
N SER A 50 16.35 -14.62 -0.83
CA SER A 50 15.37 -15.65 -0.49
C SER A 50 15.09 -15.71 1.01
N GLY A 51 13.95 -16.29 1.38
CA GLY A 51 13.59 -16.52 2.78
C GLY A 51 12.71 -15.44 3.40
N TYR A 52 12.52 -14.31 2.72
CA TYR A 52 11.53 -13.31 3.10
C TYR A 52 10.74 -12.79 1.89
N LEU A 53 9.42 -12.75 2.02
CA LEU A 53 8.51 -12.30 1.00
C LEU A 53 7.72 -11.08 1.48
N LEU A 54 7.83 -9.96 0.77
CA LEU A 54 6.98 -8.80 1.00
C LEU A 54 6.01 -8.62 -0.17
N SER A 55 4.74 -8.37 0.15
CA SER A 55 3.72 -8.09 -0.86
C SER A 55 2.69 -7.12 -0.33
N GLY A 56 1.93 -6.49 -1.21
CA GLY A 56 0.89 -5.55 -0.82
C GLY A 56 0.17 -4.96 -2.01
N VAL A 57 -0.68 -3.98 -1.73
CA VAL A 57 -1.37 -3.15 -2.72
C VAL A 57 -1.04 -1.69 -2.46
N VAL A 58 -0.72 -0.94 -3.50
CA VAL A 58 -0.66 0.53 -3.43
C VAL A 58 -2.07 1.09 -3.58
N ARG A 59 -2.48 1.99 -2.69
CA ARG A 59 -3.85 2.52 -2.59
C ARG A 59 -3.87 4.02 -2.47
N ASP A 60 -4.98 4.61 -2.89
CA ASP A 60 -5.33 6.01 -2.71
C ASP A 60 -5.94 6.24 -1.31
N ALA A 61 -5.42 7.19 -0.54
CA ALA A 61 -5.91 7.49 0.81
C ALA A 61 -7.35 8.01 0.83
N MET A 62 -7.78 8.76 -0.20
CA MET A 62 -9.08 9.41 -0.23
C MET A 62 -10.23 8.42 -0.47
N ASN A 63 -9.99 7.37 -1.27
CA ASN A 63 -11.05 6.46 -1.70
C ASN A 63 -10.70 4.96 -1.61
N CYS A 64 -9.54 4.60 -1.05
CA CYS A 64 -9.04 3.24 -0.88
C CYS A 64 -8.86 2.42 -2.18
N LYS A 65 -9.04 3.03 -3.36
CA LYS A 65 -8.87 2.35 -4.65
C LYS A 65 -7.41 2.01 -4.87
N SER A 66 -7.15 0.88 -5.52
CA SER A 66 -5.80 0.47 -5.85
C SER A 66 -5.21 1.32 -6.98
N ILE A 67 -3.89 1.51 -6.93
CA ILE A 67 -3.13 2.35 -7.86
C ILE A 67 -2.21 1.44 -8.69
N ALA A 68 -2.51 1.35 -9.98
CA ALA A 68 -1.71 0.58 -10.94
C ALA A 68 -0.54 1.42 -11.50
N GLY A 69 0.56 0.77 -11.85
CA GLY A 69 1.72 1.41 -12.48
C GLY A 69 2.59 2.27 -11.54
N ALA A 70 2.38 2.22 -10.22
CA ALA A 70 3.23 2.93 -9.27
C ALA A 70 4.64 2.34 -9.28
N ARG A 71 5.66 3.21 -9.37
CA ARG A 71 7.06 2.81 -9.27
C ARG A 71 7.40 2.63 -7.80
N ILE A 72 7.95 1.47 -7.45
CA ILE A 72 8.39 1.17 -6.09
C ILE A 72 9.87 0.85 -6.13
N GLU A 73 10.69 1.58 -5.40
CA GLU A 73 12.08 1.20 -5.13
C GLU A 73 12.20 0.66 -3.71
N VAL A 74 12.90 -0.47 -3.59
CA VAL A 74 13.20 -1.10 -2.30
C VAL A 74 14.69 -1.28 -2.15
N TRP A 75 15.19 -1.08 -0.94
CA TRP A 75 16.58 -1.37 -0.58
C TRP A 75 16.69 -1.81 0.88
N LEU A 76 17.64 -2.70 1.15
CA LEU A 76 17.90 -3.23 2.48
C LEU A 76 19.39 -3.53 2.67
N ALA A 77 19.81 -3.66 3.93
CA ALA A 77 21.09 -4.25 4.24
C ALA A 77 21.10 -5.73 3.82
N GLY A 78 22.15 -6.15 3.10
CA GLY A 78 22.36 -7.55 2.74
C GLY A 78 22.68 -8.42 3.95
N PRO A 79 22.84 -9.74 3.77
CA PRO A 79 23.07 -10.69 4.87
C PRO A 79 24.27 -10.35 5.77
N ALA A 80 25.31 -9.72 5.22
CA ALA A 80 26.49 -9.27 5.97
C ALA A 80 26.34 -7.86 6.58
N GLY A 81 25.15 -7.25 6.53
CA GLY A 81 24.90 -5.90 7.02
C GLY A 81 25.31 -4.77 6.07
N ALA A 82 25.84 -5.09 4.88
CA ALA A 82 26.27 -4.10 3.89
C ALA A 82 25.17 -3.79 2.87
N TYR A 83 25.07 -2.52 2.47
CA TYR A 83 24.24 -2.09 1.34
C TYR A 83 24.98 -2.31 0.02
N GLY A 84 24.23 -2.63 -1.03
CA GLY A 84 24.82 -2.93 -2.34
C GLY A 84 23.79 -3.06 -3.45
N ASP A 85 24.29 -3.18 -4.68
CA ASP A 85 23.42 -3.30 -5.85
C ASP A 85 22.64 -4.60 -5.89
N ASP A 86 23.11 -5.65 -5.22
CA ASP A 86 22.41 -6.94 -5.11
C ASP A 86 21.15 -6.88 -4.23
N TRP A 87 21.04 -5.87 -3.36
CA TRP A 87 20.02 -5.77 -2.31
C TRP A 87 19.06 -4.59 -2.53
N ARG A 88 18.87 -4.20 -3.80
CA ARG A 88 17.91 -3.18 -4.21
C ARG A 88 17.13 -3.56 -5.46
N ALA A 89 15.90 -3.10 -5.58
CA ALA A 89 15.08 -3.38 -6.75
C ALA A 89 14.11 -2.25 -7.04
N THR A 90 13.77 -2.11 -8.32
CA THR A 90 12.58 -1.40 -8.77
C THR A 90 11.49 -2.40 -9.12
N LEU A 91 10.25 -2.10 -8.74
CA LEU A 91 9.02 -2.80 -9.09
C LEU A 91 8.03 -1.80 -9.71
N TYR A 92 7.05 -2.34 -10.42
CA TYR A 92 5.85 -1.60 -10.80
C TYR A 92 4.63 -2.36 -10.31
N THR A 93 3.63 -1.65 -9.79
CA THR A 93 2.38 -2.31 -9.41
C THR A 93 1.62 -2.83 -10.63
N ASP A 94 0.98 -3.99 -10.49
CA ASP A 94 0.16 -4.57 -11.54
C ASP A 94 -1.15 -3.79 -11.77
N ARG A 95 -2.00 -4.27 -12.70
CA ARG A 95 -3.30 -3.65 -13.00
C ARG A 95 -4.28 -3.59 -11.82
N SER A 96 -4.04 -4.35 -10.76
CA SER A 96 -4.82 -4.31 -9.53
C SER A 96 -4.09 -3.60 -8.40
N GLY A 97 -2.99 -2.90 -8.70
CA GLY A 97 -2.14 -2.18 -7.76
C GLY A 97 -1.27 -3.07 -6.87
N ARG A 98 -1.13 -4.37 -7.17
CA ARG A 98 -0.34 -5.29 -6.35
C ARG A 98 1.14 -5.18 -6.66
N TYR A 99 1.97 -5.34 -5.63
CA TYR A 99 3.41 -5.55 -5.74
C TYR A 99 3.84 -6.78 -4.94
N ARG A 100 4.98 -7.36 -5.30
CA ARG A 100 5.58 -8.52 -4.64
C ARG A 100 7.09 -8.53 -4.85
N ILE A 101 7.85 -8.77 -3.79
CA ILE A 101 9.29 -9.00 -3.85
C ILE A 101 9.75 -10.09 -2.90
N GLU A 102 10.58 -11.00 -3.41
CA GLU A 102 11.33 -11.97 -2.61
C GLU A 102 12.73 -11.42 -2.31
N MET A 103 13.15 -11.48 -1.05
CA MET A 103 14.40 -10.94 -0.56
C MET A 103 14.96 -11.77 0.58
N ASN A 104 16.19 -11.47 0.99
CA ASN A 104 16.73 -11.99 2.24
C ASN A 104 16.03 -11.31 3.42
N PHE A 105 15.98 -11.99 4.57
CA PHE A 105 15.61 -11.33 5.82
C PHE A 105 16.71 -10.30 6.18
N PRO A 106 16.39 -9.01 6.36
CA PRO A 106 17.41 -8.01 6.68
C PRO A 106 17.97 -8.25 8.09
N PRO A 107 19.29 -8.18 8.29
CA PRO A 107 19.84 -8.18 9.64
C PRO A 107 19.50 -6.86 10.36
N ALA A 108 19.56 -6.88 11.68
CA ALA A 108 19.68 -5.65 12.46
C ALA A 108 21.06 -5.04 12.22
N TYR A 109 21.14 -3.71 12.05
CA TYR A 109 22.41 -3.00 11.94
C TYR A 109 22.32 -1.61 12.59
N ALA A 110 23.45 -1.05 13.03
CA ALA A 110 23.53 0.28 13.65
C ALA A 110 22.50 0.54 14.77
N ARG A 111 22.19 -0.49 15.59
CA ARG A 111 21.16 -0.47 16.65
C ARG A 111 19.72 -0.24 16.18
N ARG A 112 19.45 -0.34 14.87
CA ARG A 112 18.10 -0.36 14.31
C ARG A 112 17.59 -1.81 14.20
N PRO A 113 16.28 -2.03 14.34
CA PRO A 113 15.68 -3.33 14.05
C PRO A 113 15.87 -3.69 12.56
N PRO A 114 15.69 -4.97 12.18
CA PRO A 114 15.52 -5.35 10.79
C PRO A 114 14.51 -4.44 10.07
N HIS A 115 14.87 -3.91 8.91
CA HIS A 115 14.00 -3.04 8.12
C HIS A 115 14.29 -3.13 6.62
N VAL A 116 13.28 -2.77 5.84
CA VAL A 116 13.33 -2.65 4.37
C VAL A 116 12.84 -1.26 4.04
N HIS A 117 13.68 -0.47 3.39
CA HIS A 117 13.27 0.85 2.93
C HIS A 117 12.46 0.73 1.64
N ILE A 118 11.46 1.61 1.51
CA ILE A 118 10.54 1.63 0.39
C ILE A 118 10.35 3.10 -0.03
N LEU A 119 10.51 3.37 -1.31
CA LEU A 119 10.13 4.62 -1.96
C LEU A 119 9.06 4.31 -2.99
N VAL A 120 7.95 5.05 -2.96
CA VAL A 120 6.88 4.97 -3.95
C VAL A 120 6.77 6.31 -4.67
N ASP A 121 6.74 6.24 -5.99
CA ASP A 121 6.61 7.39 -6.87
C ASP A 121 5.60 7.10 -7.97
N ILE A 122 4.65 8.03 -8.15
CA ILE A 122 3.65 8.01 -9.21
C ILE A 122 3.05 9.41 -9.36
N LYS A 123 2.82 9.81 -10.61
CA LYS A 123 2.20 11.10 -10.96
C LYS A 123 0.89 11.34 -10.19
N ASP A 124 0.66 12.58 -9.78
CA ASP A 124 -0.52 13.09 -9.06
C ASP A 124 -0.64 12.60 -7.59
N TYR A 125 0.41 11.98 -7.06
CA TYR A 125 0.51 11.53 -5.68
C TYR A 125 1.79 12.03 -5.04
N ALA A 126 1.70 12.38 -3.75
CA ALA A 126 2.87 12.74 -2.98
C ALA A 126 3.81 11.53 -2.90
N GLY A 127 5.11 11.77 -3.12
CA GLY A 127 6.12 10.74 -2.96
C GLY A 127 6.11 10.17 -1.54
N LEU A 128 6.16 8.84 -1.42
CA LEU A 128 6.20 8.15 -0.14
C LEU A 128 7.58 7.55 0.09
N VAL A 129 8.25 7.94 1.18
CA VAL A 129 9.39 7.20 1.73
C VAL A 129 8.94 6.59 3.05
N THR A 130 9.09 5.28 3.18
CA THR A 130 8.70 4.56 4.40
C THR A 130 9.58 3.35 4.64
N GLN A 131 9.35 2.63 5.73
CA GLN A 131 10.06 1.40 6.06
C GLN A 131 9.09 0.30 6.49
N HIS A 132 9.38 -0.92 6.04
CA HIS A 132 8.76 -2.15 6.55
C HIS A 132 9.68 -2.81 7.58
N TYR A 133 9.14 -3.18 8.74
CA TYR A 133 9.88 -3.73 9.87
C TYR A 133 9.51 -5.21 10.09
N PRO A 134 10.21 -6.18 9.46
CA PRO A 134 9.93 -7.60 9.64
C PRO A 134 10.25 -8.08 11.06
N LYS A 135 9.40 -8.97 11.59
CA LYS A 135 9.64 -9.62 12.90
C LYS A 135 10.51 -10.87 12.73
N ALA A 136 11.37 -11.13 13.70
CA ALA A 136 12.21 -12.33 13.70
C ALA A 136 11.38 -13.61 13.49
N GLY A 137 11.85 -14.50 12.60
CA GLY A 137 11.17 -15.75 12.25
C GLY A 137 10.03 -15.62 11.24
N GLN A 138 9.59 -14.41 10.88
CA GLN A 138 8.64 -14.23 9.77
C GLN A 138 9.31 -14.56 8.44
N LYS A 139 8.58 -15.27 7.58
CA LYS A 139 8.99 -15.57 6.20
C LYS A 139 8.24 -14.74 5.17
N GLU A 140 7.16 -14.11 5.57
CA GLU A 140 6.37 -13.24 4.72
C GLU A 140 5.65 -12.16 5.52
N ALA A 141 5.32 -11.06 4.84
CA ALA A 141 4.41 -10.05 5.34
C ALA A 141 3.59 -9.43 4.22
N ARG A 142 2.44 -8.89 4.62
CA ARG A 142 1.62 -8.01 3.80
C ARG A 142 1.78 -6.57 4.28
N PHE A 143 2.08 -5.66 3.36
CA PHE A 143 2.23 -4.22 3.65
C PHE A 143 1.57 -3.41 2.54
N ASP A 144 0.32 -2.99 2.75
CA ASP A 144 -0.36 -2.09 1.81
C ASP A 144 0.21 -0.67 1.98
N LEU A 145 0.50 0.00 0.85
CA LEU A 145 1.09 1.33 0.80
C LEU A 145 -0.01 2.32 0.39
N VAL A 146 -0.31 3.29 1.23
CA VAL A 146 -1.43 4.21 1.03
C VAL A 146 -0.88 5.61 0.78
N LEU A 147 -1.14 6.14 -0.41
CA LEU A 147 -0.60 7.41 -0.90
C LEU A 147 -1.60 8.54 -0.76
N GLU A 148 -1.08 9.71 -0.39
CA GLU A 148 -1.80 10.99 -0.46
C GLU A 148 -1.63 11.61 -1.84
N ARG A 149 -2.60 12.43 -2.26
CA ARG A 149 -2.53 13.18 -3.52
C ARG A 149 -1.71 14.45 -3.34
N GLU A 150 -1.04 14.91 -4.39
CA GLU A 150 -0.43 16.26 -4.44
C GLU A 150 -1.50 17.36 -4.59
#